data_AF-A0A9N9AZL9-F1
#
_entry.id   AF-A0A9N9AZL9-F1
#
_cell.length_a   1.000
_cell.length_b   1.000
_cell.length_c   1.000
_cell.angle_alpha   90.00
_cell.angle_beta   90.00
_cell.angle_gamma   90.00
#
_symmetry.space_group_name_H-M   'P 1'
#
loop_
_entity.id
_entity.type
_entity.pdbx_description
1 polymer ?
#
loop_
_entity_poly.entity_id
_entity_poly.type
_entity_poly.pdbx_seq_one_letter_code
_entity_poly.pdbx_strand_id
1 'polypeptide(L)'
;MVVKNYYAILGVSPESSDEEIKNRFNELSLTAHPDKGGNEEEYKKIIETYEVLGNPHQRLKYDLGLLREHYQYKDIDRVIDRVREYLKLIRDATNDKKEVIESLEEIGALPQLSGSPSLLKEEQDILSIHKDK
;
A
#
# COMPACT_ATOMS: atom_id res chain seq x y z
N MET A 1 -8.92 -0.30 17.83
CA MET A 1 -9.49 -1.38 16.99
C MET A 1 -8.40 -2.40 16.71
N VAL A 2 -8.72 -3.69 16.52
CA VAL A 2 -7.73 -4.67 16.05
C VAL A 2 -7.56 -4.45 14.54
N VAL A 3 -6.42 -3.92 14.11
CA VAL A 3 -6.13 -3.79 12.67
C VAL A 3 -5.90 -5.21 12.13
N LYS A 4 -6.68 -5.61 11.13
CA LYS A 4 -6.48 -6.90 10.44
C LYS A 4 -5.07 -6.89 9.85
N ASN A 5 -4.25 -7.88 10.18
CA ASN A 5 -2.92 -8.02 9.61
C ASN A 5 -3.00 -8.80 8.29
N TYR A 6 -3.21 -8.07 7.19
CA TYR A 6 -3.36 -8.64 5.86
C TYR A 6 -2.10 -9.38 5.38
N TYR A 7 -0.91 -8.89 5.75
CA TYR A 7 0.35 -9.58 5.43
C TYR A 7 0.44 -10.95 6.12
N ALA A 8 0.00 -11.04 7.37
CA ALA A 8 -0.05 -12.31 8.10
C ALA A 8 -1.07 -13.29 7.50
N ILE A 9 -2.18 -12.81 6.94
CA ILE A 9 -3.19 -13.67 6.30
C ILE A 9 -2.64 -14.35 5.05
N LEU A 10 -1.86 -13.65 4.21
CA LEU A 10 -1.18 -14.29 3.07
C LEU A 10 0.12 -15.03 3.48
N GLY A 11 0.58 -14.81 4.71
CA GLY A 11 1.85 -15.33 5.20
C GLY A 11 3.04 -14.74 4.44
N VAL A 12 2.99 -13.44 4.15
CA VAL A 12 4.03 -12.72 3.40
C VAL A 12 4.61 -11.58 4.24
N SER A 13 5.82 -11.16 3.90
CA SER A 13 6.43 -9.97 4.51
C SER A 13 5.73 -8.69 4.02
N PRO A 14 5.63 -7.63 4.84
CA PRO A 14 5.25 -6.31 4.34
C PRO A 14 6.14 -5.76 3.22
N GLU A 15 7.37 -6.28 3.09
CA GLU A 15 8.35 -6.00 2.02
C GLU A 15 8.12 -6.80 0.74
N SER A 16 7.19 -7.76 0.72
CA SER A 16 7.01 -8.66 -0.42
C SER A 16 6.62 -7.88 -1.67
N SER A 17 7.12 -8.31 -2.82
CA SER A 17 6.78 -7.69 -4.10
C SER A 17 5.31 -7.96 -4.46
N ASP A 18 4.77 -7.19 -5.41
CA ASP A 18 3.42 -7.41 -5.92
C ASP A 18 3.28 -8.79 -6.59
N GLU A 19 4.36 -9.27 -7.23
CA GLU A 19 4.42 -10.62 -7.80
C GLU A 19 4.35 -11.69 -6.70
N GLU A 20 5.09 -11.51 -5.61
CA GLU A 20 5.11 -12.45 -4.49
C GLU A 20 3.74 -12.51 -3.79
N ILE A 21 3.09 -11.35 -3.59
CA ILE A 21 1.72 -11.27 -3.08
C ILE A 21 0.74 -12.00 -4.00
N LYS A 22 0.82 -11.76 -5.31
CA LYS A 22 -0.04 -12.40 -6.31
C LYS A 22 0.17 -13.92 -6.33
N ASN A 23 1.41 -14.38 -6.30
CA ASN A 23 1.73 -15.81 -6.28
C ASN A 23 1.17 -16.48 -5.03
N ARG A 24 1.35 -15.87 -3.86
CA ARG A 24 0.83 -16.39 -2.59
C ARG A 24 -0.69 -16.39 -2.53
N PHE A 25 -1.35 -15.38 -3.07
CA PHE A 25 -2.81 -15.38 -3.24
C PHE A 25 -3.28 -16.53 -4.13
N ASN A 26 -2.63 -16.77 -5.27
CA ASN A 26 -3.01 -17.85 -6.18
C ASN A 26 -2.85 -19.23 -5.53
N GLU A 27 -1.74 -19.46 -4.82
CA GLU A 27 -1.49 -20.69 -4.06
C GLU A 27 -2.59 -20.94 -3.02
N LEU A 28 -2.85 -19.94 -2.17
CA LEU A 28 -3.86 -20.03 -1.12
C LEU A 28 -5.26 -20.19 -1.69
N SER A 29 -5.58 -19.52 -2.79
CA SER A 29 -6.88 -19.64 -3.44
C SER A 29 -7.13 -21.04 -3.97
N LEU A 30 -6.10 -21.70 -4.50
CA LEU A 30 -6.20 -23.08 -4.97
C LEU A 30 -6.41 -24.09 -3.83
N THR A 31 -5.85 -23.83 -2.65
CA THR A 31 -5.94 -24.74 -1.49
C THR A 31 -7.17 -24.48 -0.63
N ALA A 32 -7.60 -23.23 -0.50
CA ALA A 32 -8.69 -22.81 0.38
C ALA A 32 -10.06 -22.72 -0.31
N HIS A 33 -10.14 -22.99 -1.62
CA HIS A 33 -11.40 -22.90 -2.37
C HIS A 33 -12.50 -23.80 -1.76
N PRO A 34 -13.73 -23.29 -1.51
CA PRO A 34 -14.83 -24.07 -0.94
C PRO A 34 -15.14 -25.35 -1.74
N ASP A 35 -15.14 -25.27 -3.07
CA ASP A 35 -15.37 -26.43 -3.95
C ASP A 35 -14.34 -27.55 -3.80
N LYS A 36 -13.19 -27.27 -3.20
CA LYS A 36 -12.14 -28.26 -2.91
C LYS A 36 -12.12 -28.70 -1.45
N GLY A 37 -13.16 -28.38 -0.68
CA GLY A 37 -13.28 -28.70 0.73
C GLY A 37 -12.65 -27.67 1.68
N GLY A 38 -12.30 -26.49 1.16
CA GLY A 38 -11.80 -25.37 1.97
C GLY A 38 -12.90 -24.65 2.77
N ASN A 39 -12.49 -23.81 3.71
CA ASN A 39 -13.41 -23.03 4.54
C ASN A 39 -13.79 -21.73 3.83
N GLU A 40 -15.09 -21.48 3.66
CA GLU A 40 -15.60 -20.28 2.95
C GLU A 40 -15.23 -18.96 3.65
N GLU A 41 -15.24 -18.92 4.99
CA GLU A 41 -14.86 -17.72 5.73
C GLU A 41 -13.36 -17.41 5.61
N GLU A 42 -12.53 -18.45 5.62
CA GLU A 42 -11.09 -18.32 5.38
C GLU A 42 -10.81 -17.86 3.95
N TYR A 43 -11.50 -18.43 2.98
CA TYR A 43 -11.39 -18.03 1.58
C TYR A 43 -11.81 -16.57 1.37
N LYS A 44 -12.90 -16.12 2.00
CA LYS A 44 -13.32 -14.70 2.00
C LYS A 44 -12.23 -13.78 2.57
N LYS A 45 -11.55 -14.18 3.65
CA LYS A 45 -10.45 -13.40 4.21
C LYS A 45 -9.27 -13.30 3.23
N ILE A 46 -8.94 -14.39 2.53
CA ILE A 46 -7.88 -14.38 1.50
C ILE A 46 -8.23 -13.42 0.35
N ILE A 47 -9.48 -13.44 -0.12
CA ILE A 47 -9.96 -12.52 -1.16
C ILE A 47 -9.88 -11.06 -0.67
N GLU A 48 -10.48 -10.74 0.48
CA GLU A 48 -10.45 -9.39 1.06
C GLU A 48 -9.01 -8.88 1.22
N THR A 49 -8.11 -9.78 1.65
CA THR A 49 -6.69 -9.46 1.82
C THR A 49 -6.03 -9.10 0.49
N TYR A 50 -6.31 -9.84 -0.58
CA TYR A 50 -5.75 -9.57 -1.89
C TYR A 50 -6.36 -8.34 -2.57
N GLU A 51 -7.62 -8.01 -2.31
CA GLU A 51 -8.23 -6.76 -2.77
C GLU A 51 -7.49 -5.53 -2.22
N VAL A 52 -6.96 -5.63 -0.99
CA VAL A 52 -6.16 -4.58 -0.37
C VAL A 52 -4.69 -4.64 -0.81
N LEU A 53 -4.04 -5.79 -0.66
CA LEU A 53 -2.59 -5.91 -0.88
C LEU A 53 -2.18 -6.06 -2.35
N GLY A 54 -3.08 -6.56 -3.21
CA GLY A 54 -2.82 -6.75 -4.64
C GLY A 54 -2.99 -5.49 -5.49
N ASN A 55 -3.50 -4.41 -4.90
CA ASN A 55 -3.61 -3.11 -5.55
C ASN A 55 -2.61 -2.12 -4.92
N PRO A 56 -1.67 -1.55 -5.67
CA PRO A 56 -0.64 -0.66 -5.12
C PRO A 56 -1.20 0.55 -4.34
N HIS A 57 -2.30 1.14 -4.83
CA HIS A 57 -2.96 2.27 -4.17
C HIS A 57 -3.61 1.85 -2.84
N GLN A 58 -4.37 0.75 -2.84
CA GLN A 58 -5.04 0.26 -1.61
C GLN A 58 -4.01 -0.24 -0.59
N ARG A 59 -2.95 -0.91 -1.03
CA ARG A 59 -1.85 -1.36 -0.19
C ARG A 59 -1.16 -0.18 0.49
N LEU A 60 -0.83 0.87 -0.27
CA LEU A 60 -0.22 2.07 0.29
C LEU A 60 -1.14 2.76 1.30
N LYS A 61 -2.44 2.90 0.99
CA LYS A 61 -3.43 3.43 1.94
C LYS A 61 -3.50 2.61 3.23
N TYR A 62 -3.46 1.29 3.13
CA TYR A 62 -3.41 0.38 4.27
C TYR A 62 -2.14 0.57 5.10
N ASP A 63 -0.96 0.64 4.45
CA ASP A 63 0.32 0.86 5.13
C ASP A 63 0.38 2.23 5.84
N LEU A 64 -0.14 3.28 5.21
CA LEU A 64 -0.28 4.62 5.83
C LEU A 64 -1.24 4.59 7.02
N GLY A 65 -2.32 3.80 6.95
CA GLY A 65 -3.23 3.55 8.06
C GLY A 65 -2.52 2.87 9.23
N LEU A 66 -1.67 1.88 8.96
CA LEU A 66 -0.86 1.20 9.98
C LEU A 66 0.09 2.16 10.69
N LEU A 67 0.78 3.04 9.94
CA LEU A 67 1.63 4.11 10.49
C LEU A 67 0.92 4.97 11.53
N ARG A 68 -0.32 5.39 11.23
CA ARG A 68 -1.13 6.23 12.11
C ARG A 68 -1.51 5.53 13.41
N GLU A 69 -1.88 4.25 13.32
CA GLU A 69 -2.52 3.55 14.42
C GLU A 69 -1.54 2.98 15.43
N HIS A 70 -0.38 2.45 15.03
CA HIS A 70 0.73 2.02 15.92
C HIS A 70 1.82 1.30 15.11
N TYR A 71 2.60 2.03 14.32
CA TYR A 71 3.73 1.45 13.60
C TYR A 71 5.04 1.98 14.15
N GLN A 72 6.03 1.09 14.27
CA GLN A 72 7.31 1.47 14.84
C GLN A 72 8.04 2.39 13.86
N TYR A 73 8.81 3.34 14.39
CA TYR A 73 9.60 4.28 13.56
C TYR A 73 10.48 3.56 12.53
N LYS A 74 10.92 2.33 12.84
CA LYS A 74 11.71 1.47 11.93
C LYS A 74 10.98 1.10 10.62
N ASP A 75 9.66 1.15 10.61
CA ASP A 75 8.85 0.75 9.46
C ASP A 75 8.46 1.96 8.59
N ILE A 76 8.82 3.19 9.01
CA ILE A 76 8.52 4.41 8.26
C ILE A 76 9.17 4.36 6.88
N ASP A 77 10.45 3.99 6.83
CA ASP A 77 11.28 3.98 5.61
C ASP A 77 10.67 3.10 4.51
N ARG A 78 10.12 1.93 4.88
CA ARG A 78 9.39 1.07 3.93
C ARG A 78 8.21 1.79 3.30
N VAL A 79 7.42 2.48 4.10
CA VAL A 79 6.23 3.18 3.58
C VAL A 79 6.66 4.36 2.72
N ILE A 80 7.76 5.04 3.05
CA ILE A 80 8.36 6.05 2.17
C ILE A 80 8.67 5.44 0.80
N ASP A 81 9.36 4.30 0.78
CA ASP A 81 9.73 3.65 -0.47
C ASP A 81 8.51 3.27 -1.32
N ARG A 82 7.42 2.84 -0.66
CA ARG A 82 6.15 2.57 -1.34
C ARG A 82 5.46 3.83 -1.86
N VAL A 83 5.51 4.95 -1.13
CA VAL A 83 5.02 6.25 -1.62
C VAL A 83 5.81 6.66 -2.87
N ARG A 84 7.14 6.52 -2.85
CA ARG A 84 8.00 6.84 -4.00
C ARG A 84 7.66 5.98 -5.22
N GLU A 85 7.47 4.68 -5.02
CA GLU A 85 7.08 3.75 -6.09
C GLU A 85 5.70 4.11 -6.66
N TYR A 86 4.72 4.35 -5.81
CA TYR A 86 3.38 4.75 -6.23
C TYR A 86 3.39 6.05 -7.03
N LEU A 87 4.17 7.04 -6.60
CA LEU A 87 4.33 8.31 -7.32
C LEU A 87 4.97 8.14 -8.69
N LYS A 88 5.97 7.25 -8.78
CA LYS A 88 6.56 6.90 -10.07
C LYS A 88 5.52 6.28 -11.00
N LEU A 89 4.69 5.36 -10.51
CA LEU A 89 3.61 4.75 -11.30
C LEU A 89 2.61 5.78 -11.82
N ILE A 90 2.14 6.70 -10.96
CA ILE A 90 1.21 7.75 -11.40
C ILE A 90 1.88 8.65 -12.43
N ARG A 91 3.11 9.12 -12.18
CA ARG A 91 3.83 9.98 -13.13
C ARG A 91 4.05 9.31 -14.48
N ASP A 92 4.34 8.01 -14.49
CA ASP A 92 4.54 7.27 -15.72
C ASP A 92 3.19 7.02 -16.46
N ALA A 93 2.06 7.03 -15.73
CA ALA A 93 0.71 6.88 -16.27
C ALA A 93 0.04 8.21 -16.67
N THR A 94 0.38 9.33 -16.02
CA THR A 94 -0.18 10.66 -16.27
C THR A 94 0.88 11.75 -16.18
N ASN A 95 0.87 12.66 -17.16
CA ASN A 95 1.67 13.89 -17.12
C ASN A 95 0.95 15.02 -16.38
N ASP A 96 -0.28 14.80 -15.89
CA ASP A 96 -1.05 15.80 -15.16
C ASP A 96 -0.67 15.82 -13.68
N LYS A 97 0.01 16.89 -13.29
CA LYS A 97 0.51 17.16 -11.94
C LYS A 97 -0.61 17.21 -10.89
N LYS A 98 -1.82 17.62 -11.29
CA LYS A 98 -2.96 17.77 -10.38
C LYS A 98 -3.49 16.39 -9.94
N GLU A 99 -3.52 15.43 -10.86
CA GLU A 99 -3.98 14.06 -10.63
C GLU A 99 -3.07 13.31 -9.63
N VAL A 100 -1.76 13.59 -9.67
CA VAL A 100 -0.78 13.07 -8.70
C VAL A 100 -1.07 13.57 -7.28
N ILE A 101 -1.35 14.87 -7.13
CA ILE A 101 -1.61 15.49 -5.82
C ILE A 101 -2.94 14.98 -5.25
N GLU A 102 -4.00 14.95 -6.06
CA GLU A 102 -5.31 14.45 -5.64
C GLU A 102 -5.21 12.99 -5.17
N SER A 103 -4.42 12.16 -5.85
CA SER A 103 -4.16 10.77 -5.44
C SER A 103 -3.46 10.67 -4.09
N LEU A 104 -2.49 11.55 -3.79
CA LEU A 104 -1.78 11.58 -2.50
C LEU A 104 -2.67 12.05 -1.34
N GLU A 105 -3.54 13.02 -1.61
CA GLU A 105 -4.53 13.50 -0.65
C GLU A 105 -5.54 12.39 -0.31
N GLU A 106 -6.02 11.66 -1.31
CA GLU A 106 -6.99 10.57 -1.13
C GLU A 106 -6.46 9.43 -0.23
N ILE A 107 -5.20 9.05 -0.40
CA ILE A 107 -4.56 8.03 0.44
C ILE A 107 -4.11 8.57 1.79
N GLY A 108 -4.19 9.89 2.00
CA GLY A 108 -3.77 10.53 3.24
C GLY A 108 -2.27 10.47 3.48
N ALA A 109 -1.46 10.50 2.41
CA ALA A 109 -0.01 10.48 2.52
C ALA A 109 0.52 11.82 3.09
N LEU A 110 0.01 12.96 2.63
CA LEU A 110 0.57 14.29 2.94
C LEU A 110 0.76 14.57 4.44
N PRO A 111 -0.21 14.32 5.34
CA PRO A 111 -0.01 14.56 6.78
C PRO A 111 1.11 13.72 7.39
N GLN A 112 1.39 12.55 6.80
CA GLN A 112 2.45 11.65 7.27
C GLN A 112 3.83 12.05 6.73
N LEU A 113 3.87 12.74 5.57
CA LEU A 113 5.12 13.20 4.98
C LEU A 113 5.73 14.37 5.76
N SER A 114 4.89 15.30 6.23
CA SER A 114 5.33 16.52 6.93
C SER A 114 6.04 16.27 8.28
N GLY A 115 5.86 15.10 8.88
CA GLY A 115 6.40 14.75 10.21
C GLY A 115 7.79 14.09 10.21
N SER A 116 8.31 13.68 9.05
CA SER A 116 9.63 13.04 8.94
C SER A 116 10.58 13.87 8.07
N PRO A 117 11.82 14.17 8.51
CA PRO A 117 12.80 14.92 7.70
C PRO A 117 13.11 14.29 6.34
N SER A 118 13.11 12.95 6.25
CA SER A 118 13.27 12.25 4.96
C SER A 118 12.08 12.54 4.04
N LEU A 119 10.86 12.43 4.58
CA LEU A 119 9.62 12.63 3.83
C LEU A 119 9.32 14.09 3.48
N LEU A 120 9.79 15.04 4.26
CA LEU A 120 9.69 16.47 3.95
C LEU A 120 10.40 16.80 2.64
N LYS A 121 11.50 16.13 2.33
CA LYS A 121 12.17 16.31 1.04
C LYS A 121 11.32 15.74 -0.10
N GLU A 122 10.75 14.55 0.05
CA GLU A 122 9.79 14.02 -0.92
C GLU A 122 8.56 14.92 -1.07
N GLU A 123 7.99 15.43 0.01
CA GLU A 123 6.86 16.36 0.00
C GLU A 123 7.22 17.66 -0.72
N GLN A 124 8.40 18.23 -0.43
CA GLN A 124 8.89 19.42 -1.12
C GLN A 124 9.15 19.14 -2.60
N ASP A 125 9.71 17.98 -2.95
CA ASP A 125 9.92 17.56 -4.34
C ASP A 125 8.54 17.42 -5.04
N ILE A 126 7.55 16.79 -4.41
CA ILE A 126 6.15 16.68 -4.89
C ILE A 126 5.48 18.04 -5.04
N LEU A 127 5.61 18.93 -4.05
CA LEU A 127 5.02 20.26 -4.07
C LEU A 127 5.78 21.20 -5.01
N SER A 128 7.07 20.97 -5.27
CA SER A 128 7.87 21.74 -6.24
C SER A 128 7.44 21.48 -7.68
N ILE A 129 6.86 20.30 -7.97
CA ILE A 129 6.17 20.00 -9.23
C ILE A 129 5.13 21.09 -9.57
N HIS A 130 4.55 21.75 -8.56
CA HIS A 130 3.59 22.86 -8.69
C HIS A 130 4.15 24.13 -9.37
N LYS A 131 5.47 24.34 -9.44
CA LYS A 131 6.07 25.62 -9.89
C LYS A 131 6.44 25.71 -11.36
N ASP A 132 6.57 24.60 -12.08
CA ASP A 132 6.88 24.65 -13.51
C ASP A 132 5.58 24.67 -14.33
N LYS A 133 5.12 25.89 -14.62
CA LYS A 133 4.26 26.26 -15.75
C LYS A 133 5.09 26.97 -16.80
#